data_AF-A0A3C0FK55-F1
#
_entry.id   AF-A0A3C0FK55-F1
#
_cell.length_a   1.000
_cell.length_b   1.000
_cell.length_c   1.000
_cell.angle_alpha   90.00
_cell.angle_beta   90.00
_cell.angle_gamma   90.00
#
_symmetry.space_group_name_H-M   'P 1'
#
loop_
_entity.id
_entity.type
_entity.pdbx_description
1 polymer ?
#
loop_
_entity_poly.entity_id
_entity_poly.type
_entity_poly.pdbx_seq_one_letter_code
_entity_poly.pdbx_strand_id
1 'polypeptide(L)'
;NRIYGCDDCLAVCPWNKFASRTEELAFIPRVELTAPRLADFLDLDDAGFRAFFTGSPIKRIGRANFLRNVLIAAGNSKAPRLIPRIENLLSDESALIRASAVWALSQLMSAAEFASLKDIHAKIESDPVVLAEWDQASNAD
;
A
#
# COMPACT_ATOMS: atom_id res chain seq x y z
N ASN A 1 7.12 4.50 5.18
CA ASN A 1 6.74 3.24 5.87
C ASN A 1 5.75 3.47 7.02
N ARG A 2 4.56 4.02 6.73
CA ARG A 2 3.43 4.09 7.67
C ARG A 2 2.21 3.51 6.96
N ILE A 3 2.05 2.19 7.04
CA ILE A 3 1.01 1.45 6.29
C ILE A 3 -0.20 1.08 7.16
N TYR A 4 -0.06 1.19 8.50
CA TYR A 4 -1.14 0.97 9.46
C TYR A 4 -0.83 1.72 10.77
N GLY A 5 -1.76 2.55 11.24
CA GLY A 5 -1.58 3.38 12.43
C GLY A 5 -0.65 4.58 12.24
N CYS A 6 -0.57 5.42 13.27
CA CYS A 6 0.34 6.56 13.36
C CYS A 6 0.68 6.80 14.84
N ASP A 7 1.97 6.81 15.17
CA ASP A 7 2.47 7.05 16.52
C ASP A 7 3.14 8.43 16.66
N ASP A 8 2.96 9.32 15.68
CA ASP A 8 3.64 10.62 15.67
C ASP A 8 3.22 11.48 16.88
N CYS A 9 1.94 11.41 17.28
CA CYS A 9 1.46 12.10 18.47
C CYS A 9 2.08 11.53 19.77
N LEU A 10 2.35 10.23 19.82
CA LEU A 10 3.05 9.60 20.95
C LEU A 10 4.54 9.95 20.94
N ALA A 11 5.17 10.03 19.77
CA ALA A 11 6.58 10.35 19.63
C ALA A 11 6.91 11.78 20.09
N VAL A 12 6.03 12.75 19.83
CA VAL A 12 6.22 14.16 20.24
C VAL A 12 5.73 14.44 21.67
N CYS A 13 5.04 13.50 22.31
CA CYS A 13 4.45 13.71 23.62
C CYS A 13 5.52 13.85 24.72
N PRO A 14 5.54 14.96 25.50
CA PRO A 14 6.55 15.18 26.54
C PRO A 14 6.43 14.18 27.70
N TRP A 15 5.28 13.52 27.84
CA TRP A 15 5.04 12.49 28.85
C TRP A 15 5.48 11.09 28.40
N ASN A 16 5.48 10.81 27.10
CA ASN A 16 5.80 9.48 26.60
C ASN A 16 7.30 9.13 26.79
N LYS A 17 8.16 10.13 27.01
CA LYS A 17 9.57 9.90 27.39
C LYS A 17 9.75 9.17 28.72
N PHE A 18 8.71 9.16 29.57
CA PHE A 18 8.70 8.43 30.85
C PHE A 18 8.09 7.04 30.72
N ALA A 19 7.56 6.66 29.55
CA ALA A 19 7.01 5.33 29.32
C ALA A 19 8.12 4.28 29.28
N SER A 20 7.82 3.08 29.78
CA SER A 20 8.70 1.91 29.70
C SER A 20 8.09 0.85 28.79
N ARG A 21 8.93 0.04 28.14
CA ARG A 21 8.44 -1.10 27.35
C ARG A 21 7.73 -2.08 28.27
N THR A 22 6.64 -2.66 27.77
CA THR A 22 5.93 -3.71 28.49
C THR A 22 6.76 -5.00 28.56
N GLU A 23 6.63 -5.72 29.67
CA GLU A 23 7.18 -7.08 29.85
C GLU A 23 6.13 -8.16 29.53
N GLU A 24 4.88 -7.77 29.28
CA GLU A 24 3.80 -8.69 28.90
C GLU A 24 4.03 -9.23 27.49
N LEU A 25 4.32 -10.53 27.40
CA LEU A 25 4.67 -11.24 26.17
C LEU A 25 3.55 -11.14 25.12
N ALA A 26 2.28 -11.12 25.53
CA ALA A 26 1.15 -11.01 24.62
C ALA A 26 1.14 -9.70 23.79
N PHE A 27 1.87 -8.67 24.23
CA PHE A 27 1.99 -7.38 23.54
C PHE A 27 3.31 -7.19 22.79
N ILE A 28 4.20 -8.18 22.81
CA ILE A 28 5.43 -8.13 22.02
C ILE A 28 5.08 -8.36 20.54
N PRO A 29 5.50 -7.46 19.63
CA PRO A 29 5.21 -7.62 18.21
C PRO A 29 5.88 -8.87 17.65
N ARG A 30 5.16 -9.59 16.78
CA ARG A 30 5.72 -10.72 16.04
C ARG A 30 6.84 -10.26 15.11
N VAL A 31 7.91 -11.04 14.99
CA VAL A 31 9.10 -10.70 14.18
C VAL A 31 8.72 -10.48 12.72
N GLU A 32 7.78 -11.29 12.22
CA GLU A 32 7.25 -11.21 10.85
C GLU A 32 6.52 -9.89 10.58
N LEU A 33 6.05 -9.20 11.62
CA LEU A 33 5.34 -7.92 11.53
C LEU A 33 6.25 -6.71 11.79
N THR A 34 7.52 -6.91 12.16
CA THR A 34 8.37 -5.79 12.63
C THR A 34 9.09 -5.07 11.49
N ALA A 35 9.32 -5.73 10.33
CA ALA A 35 9.90 -5.08 9.14
C ALA A 35 9.72 -5.84 7.80
N PRO A 36 8.53 -6.38 7.45
CA PRO A 36 8.29 -6.93 6.12
C PRO A 36 8.48 -5.86 5.03
N ARG A 37 9.11 -6.23 3.91
CA ARG A 37 9.39 -5.28 2.83
C ARG A 37 8.08 -4.99 2.11
N LEU A 38 7.88 -3.75 1.64
CA LEU A 38 6.70 -3.38 0.84
C LEU A 38 6.47 -4.34 -0.33
N ALA A 39 7.56 -4.82 -0.94
CA ALA A 39 7.52 -5.83 -2.00
C ALA A 39 6.81 -7.12 -1.58
N ASP A 40 7.04 -7.61 -0.35
CA ASP A 40 6.46 -8.85 0.15
C ASP A 40 4.93 -8.69 0.36
N PHE A 41 4.48 -7.47 0.67
CA PHE A 41 3.06 -7.17 0.81
C PHE A 41 2.32 -7.01 -0.51
N LEU A 42 2.96 -6.47 -1.54
CA LEU A 42 2.35 -6.31 -2.88
C LEU A 42 1.94 -7.66 -3.50
N ASP A 43 2.57 -8.76 -3.08
CA ASP A 43 2.27 -10.11 -3.57
C ASP A 43 1.17 -10.82 -2.77
N LEU A 44 0.64 -10.23 -1.69
CA LEU A 44 -0.36 -10.87 -0.85
C LEU A 44 -1.72 -10.95 -1.56
N ASP A 45 -2.18 -12.17 -1.82
CA ASP A 45 -3.58 -12.46 -2.16
C ASP A 45 -4.48 -12.46 -0.90
N ASP A 46 -5.79 -12.70 -1.06
CA ASP A 46 -6.73 -12.69 0.08
C ASP A 46 -6.47 -13.81 1.09
N ALA A 47 -6.10 -15.01 0.61
CA ALA A 47 -5.77 -16.13 1.47
C ALA A 47 -4.50 -15.84 2.30
N GLY A 48 -3.45 -15.37 1.65
CA GLY A 48 -2.19 -14.97 2.26
C GLY A 48 -2.37 -13.83 3.26
N PHE A 49 -3.13 -12.78 2.90
CA PHE A 49 -3.46 -11.68 3.81
C PHE A 49 -4.16 -12.19 5.09
N ARG A 50 -5.19 -13.04 4.94
CA ARG A 50 -5.94 -13.57 6.08
C ARG A 50 -5.07 -14.45 6.98
N ALA A 51 -4.21 -15.28 6.40
CA ALA A 51 -3.30 -16.13 7.14
C ALA A 51 -2.28 -15.28 7.91
N PHE A 52 -1.60 -14.36 7.21
CA PHE A 52 -0.54 -13.52 7.75
C PHE A 52 -1.00 -12.62 8.90
N PHE A 53 -2.17 -11.98 8.76
CA PHE A 53 -2.70 -11.07 9.77
C PHE A 53 -3.64 -11.75 10.79
N THR A 54 -3.64 -13.07 10.91
CA THR A 54 -4.46 -13.74 11.93
C THR A 54 -4.04 -13.36 13.35
N GLY A 55 -5.03 -12.89 14.13
CA GLY A 55 -4.82 -12.33 15.47
C GLY A 55 -4.29 -10.90 15.48
N SER A 56 -4.11 -10.25 14.31
CA SER A 56 -3.71 -8.85 14.21
C SER A 56 -4.93 -7.94 13.98
N PRO A 57 -4.98 -6.74 14.61
CA PRO A 57 -5.99 -5.72 14.30
C PRO A 57 -6.08 -5.34 12.82
N ILE A 58 -4.98 -5.52 12.07
CA ILE A 58 -4.90 -5.23 10.62
C ILE A 58 -5.90 -6.08 9.83
N LYS A 59 -6.18 -7.30 10.26
CA LYS A 59 -7.13 -8.19 9.55
C LYS A 59 -8.52 -7.57 9.39
N ARG A 60 -8.95 -6.72 10.33
CA ARG A 60 -10.27 -6.06 10.34
C ARG A 60 -10.49 -5.09 9.19
N ILE A 61 -9.43 -4.43 8.68
CA ILE A 61 -9.60 -3.47 7.58
C ILE A 61 -9.72 -4.17 6.21
N GLY A 62 -9.36 -5.45 6.13
CA GLY A 62 -9.38 -6.23 4.90
C GLY A 62 -8.21 -5.92 3.95
N ARG A 63 -7.99 -6.82 2.98
CA ARG A 63 -6.84 -6.77 2.06
C ARG A 63 -6.83 -5.51 1.21
N ALA A 64 -7.97 -5.11 0.66
CA ALA A 64 -8.03 -3.96 -0.25
C ALA A 64 -7.60 -2.65 0.42
N ASN A 65 -8.08 -2.36 1.64
CA ASN A 65 -7.67 -1.17 2.38
C ASN A 65 -6.20 -1.24 2.82
N PHE A 66 -5.72 -2.43 3.17
CA PHE A 66 -4.31 -2.63 3.49
C PHE A 66 -3.42 -2.39 2.27
N LEU A 67 -3.73 -3.00 1.13
CA LEU A 67 -2.95 -2.82 -0.11
C LEU A 67 -3.00 -1.40 -0.63
N ARG A 68 -4.13 -0.70 -0.51
CA ARG A 68 -4.18 0.74 -0.78
C ARG A 68 -3.07 1.47 -0.01
N ASN A 69 -2.93 1.24 1.30
CA ASN A 69 -1.87 1.88 2.09
C ASN A 69 -0.46 1.45 1.67
N VAL A 70 -0.28 0.17 1.32
CA VAL A 70 1.00 -0.35 0.83
C VAL A 70 1.38 0.33 -0.48
N LEU A 71 0.44 0.51 -1.41
CA LEU A 71 0.63 1.19 -2.68
C LEU A 71 0.94 2.67 -2.49
N ILE A 72 0.24 3.35 -1.58
CA ILE A 72 0.59 4.73 -1.19
C ILE A 72 2.02 4.80 -0.64
N ALA A 73 2.41 3.86 0.23
CA ALA A 73 3.77 3.81 0.75
C ALA A 73 4.81 3.48 -0.34
N ALA A 74 4.46 2.65 -1.32
CA ALA A 74 5.31 2.29 -2.44
C ALA A 74 5.57 3.48 -3.37
N GLY A 75 4.52 4.22 -3.78
CA GLY A 75 4.68 5.45 -4.56
C GLY A 75 5.53 6.50 -3.83
N ASN A 76 5.25 6.72 -2.55
CA ASN A 76 6.04 7.62 -1.70
C ASN A 76 7.51 7.20 -1.52
N SER A 77 7.84 5.92 -1.69
CA SER A 77 9.20 5.41 -1.49
C SER A 77 10.17 5.80 -2.60
N LYS A 78 9.66 6.24 -3.76
CA LYS A 78 10.47 6.52 -4.96
C LYS A 78 11.40 5.37 -5.33
N ALA A 79 10.91 4.12 -5.21
CA ALA A 79 11.67 2.91 -5.48
C ALA A 79 11.18 2.20 -6.76
N PRO A 80 11.79 2.48 -7.94
CA PRO A 80 11.35 1.92 -9.23
C PRO A 80 11.34 0.39 -9.27
N ARG A 81 12.16 -0.28 -8.45
CA ARG A 81 12.18 -1.76 -8.33
C ARG A 81 10.82 -2.38 -7.94
N LEU A 82 9.88 -1.58 -7.44
CA LEU A 82 8.53 -2.04 -7.07
C LEU A 82 7.57 -2.05 -8.26
N ILE A 83 7.89 -1.35 -9.36
CA ILE A 83 7.03 -1.19 -10.53
C ILE A 83 6.45 -2.52 -11.03
N PRO A 84 7.24 -3.59 -11.28
CA PRO A 84 6.69 -4.82 -11.83
C PRO A 84 5.64 -5.49 -10.92
N ARG A 85 5.77 -5.33 -9.60
CA ARG A 85 4.80 -5.86 -8.64
C ARG A 85 3.52 -5.04 -8.60
N ILE A 86 3.64 -3.73 -8.79
CA ILE A 86 2.50 -2.80 -8.81
C ILE A 86 1.71 -2.97 -10.12
N GLU A 87 2.38 -3.18 -11.26
CA GLU A 87 1.72 -3.45 -12.54
C GLU A 87 0.83 -4.69 -12.48
N ASN A 88 1.25 -5.76 -11.80
CA ASN A 88 0.42 -6.96 -11.60
C ASN A 88 -0.91 -6.66 -10.87
N LEU A 89 -0.96 -5.59 -10.07
CA LEU A 89 -2.16 -5.18 -9.34
C LEU A 89 -3.14 -4.36 -10.18
N LEU A 90 -2.79 -4.00 -11.43
CA LEU A 90 -3.71 -3.37 -12.38
C LEU A 90 -4.79 -4.33 -12.89
N SER A 91 -4.65 -5.64 -12.67
CA SER A 91 -5.68 -6.64 -12.99
C SER A 91 -6.41 -7.18 -11.77
N ASP A 92 -6.22 -6.56 -10.60
CA ASP A 92 -6.86 -7.00 -9.35
C ASP A 92 -8.39 -6.90 -9.43
N GLU A 93 -9.12 -7.81 -8.79
CA GLU A 93 -10.60 -7.75 -8.73
C GLU A 93 -11.10 -6.47 -8.04
N SER A 94 -10.33 -5.94 -7.08
CA SER A 94 -10.69 -4.74 -6.35
C SER A 94 -10.33 -3.46 -7.11
N ALA A 95 -11.35 -2.67 -7.47
CA ALA A 95 -11.17 -1.35 -8.06
C ALA A 95 -10.33 -0.40 -7.19
N LEU A 96 -10.44 -0.51 -5.86
CA LEU A 96 -9.64 0.28 -4.92
C LEU A 96 -8.14 -0.03 -5.07
N ILE A 97 -7.79 -1.30 -5.24
CA ILE A 97 -6.40 -1.73 -5.41
C ILE A 97 -5.89 -1.28 -6.78
N ARG A 98 -6.68 -1.47 -7.85
CA ARG A 98 -6.32 -1.02 -9.20
C ARG A 98 -6.08 0.49 -9.24
N ALA A 99 -7.00 1.31 -8.73
CA ALA A 99 -6.84 2.76 -8.66
C ALA A 99 -5.58 3.15 -7.85
N SER A 100 -5.38 2.52 -6.69
CA SER A 100 -4.17 2.79 -5.88
C SER A 100 -2.87 2.41 -6.61
N ALA A 101 -2.91 1.38 -7.46
CA ALA A 101 -1.77 0.96 -8.28
C ALA A 101 -1.49 1.99 -9.38
N VAL A 102 -2.51 2.55 -10.02
CA VAL A 102 -2.38 3.67 -10.97
C VAL A 102 -1.65 4.84 -10.33
N TRP A 103 -2.12 5.28 -9.15
CA TRP A 103 -1.46 6.36 -8.41
C TRP A 103 0.00 6.03 -8.10
N ALA A 104 0.27 4.83 -7.59
CA ALA A 104 1.63 4.45 -7.21
C ALA A 104 2.58 4.40 -8.43
N LEU A 105 2.09 3.96 -9.59
CA LEU A 105 2.88 3.93 -10.83
C LEU A 105 3.16 5.33 -11.35
N SER A 106 2.22 6.26 -11.26
CA SER A 106 2.44 7.66 -11.68
C SER A 106 3.54 8.34 -10.87
N GLN A 107 3.72 7.95 -9.61
CA GLN A 107 4.81 8.46 -8.76
C GLN A 107 6.18 7.84 -9.07
N LEU A 108 6.22 6.68 -9.72
CA LEU A 108 7.44 5.89 -9.90
C LEU A 108 7.95 5.86 -11.34
N MET A 109 7.07 6.06 -12.31
CA MET A 109 7.38 6.05 -13.75
C MET A 109 7.69 7.46 -14.26
N SER A 110 8.38 7.54 -15.40
CA SER A 110 8.37 8.77 -16.19
C SER A 110 6.99 9.01 -16.82
N ALA A 111 6.70 10.26 -17.17
CA ALA A 111 5.44 10.63 -17.83
C ALA A 111 5.21 9.84 -19.13
N ALA A 112 6.26 9.56 -19.90
CA ALA A 112 6.18 8.80 -21.15
C ALA A 112 5.85 7.32 -20.93
N GLU A 113 6.48 6.68 -19.94
CA GLU A 113 6.19 5.29 -19.55
C GLU A 113 4.76 5.17 -19.03
N PHE A 114 4.34 6.08 -18.14
CA PHE A 114 3.00 6.08 -17.57
C PHE A 114 1.91 6.30 -18.64
N ALA A 115 2.13 7.23 -19.59
CA ALA A 115 1.20 7.46 -20.69
C ALA A 115 1.04 6.21 -21.57
N SER A 116 2.15 5.52 -21.88
CA SER A 116 2.13 4.27 -22.65
C SER A 116 1.34 3.17 -21.93
N LEU A 117 1.49 3.07 -20.61
CA LEU A 117 0.76 2.10 -19.80
C LEU A 117 -0.75 2.41 -19.73
N LYS A 118 -1.10 3.68 -19.55
CA LYS A 118 -2.49 4.16 -19.58
C LYS A 118 -3.18 3.78 -20.88
N ASP A 119 -2.53 3.97 -22.02
CA ASP A 119 -3.08 3.64 -23.34
C ASP A 119 -3.47 2.17 -23.52
N ILE A 120 -2.86 1.27 -22.73
CA ILE A 120 -3.15 -0.16 -22.71
C ILE A 120 -4.28 -0.45 -21.71
N HIS A 121 -4.10 -0.03 -20.45
CA HIS A 121 -4.97 -0.45 -19.35
C HIS A 121 -6.28 0.34 -19.25
N ALA A 122 -6.28 1.64 -19.54
CA ALA A 122 -7.50 2.45 -19.42
C ALA A 122 -8.57 2.06 -20.47
N LYS A 123 -8.18 1.46 -21.60
CA LYS A 123 -9.12 1.02 -22.65
C LYS A 123 -9.95 -0.21 -22.24
N ILE A 124 -9.40 -1.05 -21.36
CA ILE A 124 -10.05 -2.30 -20.91
C ILE A 124 -10.65 -2.16 -19.52
N GLU A 125 -10.41 -1.04 -18.83
CA GLU A 125 -11.00 -0.75 -17.53
C GLU A 125 -12.44 -0.25 -17.70
N SER A 126 -13.33 -0.76 -16.86
CA SER A 126 -14.75 -0.38 -16.84
C SER A 126 -15.16 0.38 -15.58
N ASP A 127 -14.35 0.31 -14.52
CA ASP A 127 -14.65 0.97 -13.26
C ASP A 127 -14.37 2.47 -13.35
N PRO A 128 -15.38 3.33 -13.09
CA PRO A 128 -15.25 4.77 -13.25
C PRO A 128 -14.25 5.39 -12.25
N VAL A 129 -14.03 4.77 -11.08
CA VAL A 129 -13.06 5.27 -10.10
C VAL A 129 -11.64 5.07 -10.61
N VAL A 130 -11.36 3.91 -11.21
CA VAL A 130 -10.04 3.61 -11.77
C VAL A 130 -9.75 4.48 -12.99
N LEU A 131 -10.74 4.69 -13.86
CA LEU A 131 -10.63 5.60 -15.01
C LEU A 131 -10.34 7.05 -14.56
N ALA A 132 -11.06 7.54 -13.55
CA ALA A 132 -10.82 8.87 -12.99
C ALA A 132 -9.41 9.02 -12.42
N GLU A 133 -8.87 7.97 -11.79
CA GLU A 133 -7.49 7.97 -11.28
C GLU A 133 -6.46 8.04 -12.41
N TRP A 134 -6.64 7.29 -13.50
CA TRP A 134 -5.79 7.39 -14.69
C TRP A 134 -5.78 8.80 -15.29
N ASP A 135 -6.91 9.51 -15.26
CA ASP A 135 -7.00 10.88 -15.75
C ASP A 135 -6.37 11.89 -14.81
N GLN A 136 -6.61 11.79 -13.51
CA GLN A 136 -6.01 12.67 -12.51
C GLN A 136 -4.50 12.52 -12.45
N ALA A 137 -4.00 11.28 -12.46
CA ALA A 137 -2.58 11.00 -12.37
C ALA A 137 -1.78 11.45 -13.60
N SER A 138 -2.41 11.57 -14.77
CA SER A 138 -1.77 12.14 -15.97
C SER A 138 -1.63 13.66 -15.94
N ASN A 139 -2.38 14.34 -15.07
CA ASN A 139 -2.43 15.81 -14.97
C ASN A 139 -1.73 16.36 -13.73
N ALA A 140 -1.11 15.51 -12.92
CA ALA A 140 -0.37 15.91 -11.73
C ALA A 140 1.06 16.34 -12.13
N ASP A 141 1.27 17.65 -12.26
CA ASP A 141 2.58 18.30 -12.45
C ASP A 141 3.41 18.34 -11.15
#